data_AF-A0A8B8FJ99-F1
#
_entry.id   AF-A0A8B8FJ99-F1
#
_cell.length_a   1.000
_cell.length_b   1.000
_cell.length_c   1.000
_cell.angle_alpha   90.00
_cell.angle_beta   90.00
_cell.angle_gamma   90.00
#
_symmetry.space_group_name_H-M   'P 1'
#
loop_
_entity.id
_entity.type
_entity.pdbx_description
1 polymer ?
#
loop_
_entity_poly.entity_id
_entity_poly.type
_entity_poly.pdbx_seq_one_letter_code
_entity_poly.pdbx_strand_id
1 'polypeptide(L)'
;MHSKPFFHMLNNKVVFFHFSKCMWRLIQNVGLVENYVNNPNFGLHIRMLAALAYVPDNVTNIYEEILETQFYVDNEDLLIPFLDYFEENWVGKIIERRKIRRQPRYQIDIWNCHYSVKNGLPTTNNAVEGWHRGFASIIGSYYFINNYYL
;
A
#
# COMPACT_ATOMS: atom_id res chain seq x y z
N MET A 1 27.41 15.31 10.43
CA MET A 1 26.07 15.72 10.90
C MET A 1 25.10 14.59 10.64
N HIS A 2 24.90 13.69 11.62
CA HIS A 2 23.93 12.60 11.54
C HIS A 2 22.84 12.83 12.58
N SER A 3 21.77 13.52 12.19
CA SER A 3 20.53 13.61 12.96
C SER A 3 19.46 12.79 12.25
N LYS A 4 19.53 11.46 12.38
CA LYS A 4 18.49 10.51 11.93
C LYS A 4 17.79 9.67 13.02
N PRO A 5 18.20 9.62 14.32
CA PRO A 5 17.60 8.63 15.23
C PRO A 5 16.27 9.07 15.88
N PHE A 6 15.85 10.33 15.78
CA PHE A 6 14.73 10.83 16.60
C PHE A 6 13.33 10.58 16.00
N PHE A 7 13.21 10.46 14.68
CA PHE A 7 11.90 10.29 14.01
C PHE A 7 11.41 8.84 13.99
N HIS A 8 12.29 7.88 14.26
CA HIS A 8 12.01 6.44 14.16
C HIS A 8 11.29 5.85 15.39
N MET A 9 10.99 6.68 16.39
CA MET A 9 10.44 6.26 17.68
C MET A 9 8.92 6.51 17.80
N LEU A 10 8.25 6.78 16.68
CA LEU A 10 6.78 6.77 16.67
C LEU A 10 6.31 5.33 16.82
N ASN A 11 5.48 5.09 17.84
CA ASN A 11 4.87 3.78 18.05
C ASN A 11 4.12 3.37 16.77
N ASN A 12 4.59 2.29 16.11
CA ASN A 12 3.98 1.73 14.90
C ASN A 12 2.45 1.64 14.98
N LYS A 13 1.92 1.29 16.17
CA LYS A 13 0.47 1.20 16.37
C LYS A 13 -0.23 2.53 16.13
N VAL A 14 0.37 3.64 16.58
CA VAL A 14 -0.17 4.99 16.42
C VAL A 14 -0.09 5.41 14.95
N VAL A 15 1.06 5.23 14.32
CA VAL A 15 1.28 5.57 12.90
C VAL A 15 0.33 4.78 12.00
N PHE A 16 0.31 3.46 12.15
CA PHE A 16 -0.55 2.59 11.36
C PHE A 16 -2.04 2.84 11.63
N PHE A 17 -2.42 3.19 12.86
CA PHE A 17 -3.79 3.58 13.19
C PHE A 17 -4.20 4.87 12.48
N HIS A 18 -3.35 5.89 12.48
CA HIS A 18 -3.60 7.13 11.75
C HIS A 18 -3.66 6.91 10.24
N PHE A 19 -2.73 6.12 9.70
CA PHE A 19 -2.73 5.73 8.30
C PHE A 19 -4.01 4.99 7.93
N SER A 20 -4.39 3.95 8.68
CA SER A 20 -5.64 3.20 8.48
C SER A 20 -6.89 4.08 8.57
N LYS A 21 -6.90 5.07 9.47
CA LYS A 21 -7.97 6.07 9.56
C LYS A 21 -8.05 6.96 8.32
N CYS A 22 -6.92 7.40 7.79
CA CYS A 22 -6.89 8.17 6.54
C CYS A 22 -7.40 7.33 5.38
N MET A 23 -6.99 6.06 5.29
CA MET A 23 -7.48 5.13 4.26
C MET A 23 -8.99 4.91 4.37
N TRP A 24 -9.52 4.71 5.57
CA TRP A 24 -10.97 4.57 5.77
C TRP A 24 -11.74 5.82 5.35
N ARG A 25 -11.26 7.01 5.74
CA ARG A 25 -11.87 8.29 5.30
C ARG A 25 -11.83 8.45 3.78
N LEU A 26 -10.75 8.03 3.15
CA LEU A 26 -10.64 8.05 1.69
C LEU A 26 -11.71 7.14 1.06
N ILE A 27 -11.82 5.88 1.51
CA ILE A 27 -12.86 4.93 1.05
C ILE A 27 -14.26 5.55 1.16
N GLN A 28 -14.54 6.23 2.26
CA GLN A 28 -15.81 6.95 2.45
C GLN A 28 -16.00 8.09 1.46
N ASN A 29 -14.98 8.95 1.30
CA ASN A 29 -15.05 10.15 0.47
C ASN A 29 -15.16 9.84 -1.02
N VAL A 30 -14.57 8.74 -1.49
CA VAL A 30 -14.60 8.34 -2.91
C VAL A 30 -15.73 7.35 -3.22
N GLY A 31 -16.64 7.09 -2.27
CA GLY A 31 -17.82 6.26 -2.51
C GLY A 31 -17.55 4.75 -2.59
N LEU A 32 -16.42 4.27 -2.07
CA LEU A 32 -16.02 2.86 -2.16
C LEU A 32 -16.49 1.99 -1.00
N VAL A 33 -17.30 2.53 -0.07
CA VAL A 33 -17.72 1.83 1.15
C VAL A 33 -18.44 0.51 0.85
N GLU A 34 -19.40 0.53 -0.08
CA GLU A 34 -20.19 -0.66 -0.41
C GLU A 34 -19.30 -1.77 -1.00
N ASN A 35 -18.45 -1.43 -1.98
CA ASN A 35 -17.49 -2.36 -2.55
C ASN A 35 -16.53 -2.91 -1.47
N TYR A 36 -16.00 -2.04 -0.61
CA TYR A 36 -15.07 -2.46 0.44
C TYR A 36 -15.71 -3.42 1.47
N VAL A 37 -16.96 -3.18 1.86
CA VAL A 37 -17.65 -3.95 2.90
C VAL A 37 -18.24 -5.24 2.34
N ASN A 38 -18.85 -5.19 1.15
CA ASN A 38 -19.63 -6.29 0.59
C ASN A 38 -18.85 -7.18 -0.39
N ASN A 39 -17.69 -6.73 -0.89
CA ASN A 39 -16.84 -7.51 -1.77
C ASN A 39 -15.49 -7.84 -1.08
N PRO A 40 -15.33 -9.07 -0.56
CA PRO A 40 -14.10 -9.47 0.12
C PRO A 40 -12.84 -9.34 -0.73
N ASN A 41 -12.95 -9.56 -2.04
CA ASN A 41 -11.83 -9.43 -2.98
C ASN A 41 -11.43 -7.96 -3.15
N PHE A 42 -12.41 -7.06 -3.29
CA PHE A 42 -12.17 -5.62 -3.33
C PHE A 42 -11.52 -5.14 -2.02
N GLY A 43 -12.10 -5.53 -0.89
CA GLY A 43 -11.55 -5.20 0.43
C GLY A 43 -10.13 -5.73 0.63
N LEU A 44 -9.80 -6.92 0.08
CA LEU A 44 -8.45 -7.47 0.12
C LEU A 44 -7.46 -6.57 -0.64
N HIS A 45 -7.78 -6.19 -1.87
CA HIS A 45 -6.88 -5.37 -2.68
C HIS A 45 -6.66 -3.98 -2.07
N ILE A 46 -7.71 -3.33 -1.55
CA ILE A 46 -7.55 -2.07 -0.81
C ILE A 46 -6.67 -2.25 0.43
N ARG A 47 -6.80 -3.36 1.16
CA ARG A 47 -5.92 -3.68 2.29
C ARG A 47 -4.48 -3.97 1.86
N MET A 48 -4.21 -4.39 0.62
CA MET A 48 -2.84 -4.55 0.12
C MET A 48 -2.11 -3.21 0.05
N LEU A 49 -2.78 -2.14 -0.36
CA LEU A 49 -2.19 -0.79 -0.32
C LEU A 49 -1.90 -0.34 1.11
N ALA A 50 -2.77 -0.70 2.06
CA ALA A 50 -2.48 -0.46 3.48
C ALA A 50 -1.30 -1.31 4.00
N ALA A 51 -1.09 -2.50 3.44
CA ALA A 51 0.00 -3.40 3.83
C ALA A 51 1.38 -2.90 3.36
N LEU A 52 1.45 -1.95 2.42
CA LEU A 52 2.70 -1.29 2.01
C LEU A 52 3.45 -0.66 3.18
N ALA A 53 2.76 -0.35 4.28
CA ALA A 53 3.38 0.14 5.50
C ALA A 53 4.40 -0.87 6.07
N TYR A 54 4.33 -2.16 5.73
CA TYR A 54 5.20 -3.20 6.26
C TYR A 54 6.26 -3.69 5.28
N VAL A 55 6.27 -3.17 4.05
CA VAL A 55 7.20 -3.59 3.00
C VAL A 55 8.62 -3.06 3.29
N PRO A 56 9.66 -3.93 3.23
CA PRO A 56 11.06 -3.53 3.35
C PRO A 56 11.57 -2.85 2.08
N ASP A 57 12.04 -1.61 2.20
CA ASP A 57 12.61 -0.83 1.09
C ASP A 57 11.69 -0.81 -0.16
N ASN A 58 12.02 -0.09 -1.23
CA ASN A 58 11.34 -0.18 -2.53
C ASN A 58 9.79 -0.14 -2.54
N VAL A 59 9.15 0.49 -1.55
CA VAL A 59 7.69 0.57 -1.40
C VAL A 59 7.01 1.06 -2.67
N THR A 60 7.64 2.01 -3.37
CA THR A 60 7.15 2.52 -4.65
C THR A 60 7.13 1.47 -5.75
N ASN A 61 8.12 0.57 -5.82
CA ASN A 61 8.16 -0.47 -6.85
C ASN A 61 7.08 -1.52 -6.58
N ILE A 62 6.91 -1.93 -5.33
CA ILE A 62 5.84 -2.86 -4.95
C ILE A 62 4.46 -2.23 -5.18
N TYR A 63 4.32 -0.92 -4.96
CA TYR A 63 3.10 -0.21 -5.34
C TYR A 63 2.82 -0.30 -6.84
N GLU A 64 3.80 -0.03 -7.71
CA GLU A 64 3.62 -0.18 -9.16
C GLU A 64 3.28 -1.63 -9.57
N GLU A 65 3.97 -2.63 -9.01
CA GLU A 65 3.68 -4.05 -9.25
C GLU A 65 2.24 -4.43 -8.85
N ILE A 66 1.71 -3.83 -7.77
CA ILE A 66 0.32 -4.04 -7.36
C ILE A 66 -0.65 -3.45 -8.40
N LEU A 67 -0.35 -2.26 -8.94
CA LEU A 67 -1.21 -1.61 -9.95
C LEU A 67 -1.26 -2.38 -11.27
N GLU A 68 -0.22 -3.15 -11.59
CA GLU A 68 -0.19 -4.02 -12.77
C GLU A 68 -1.04 -5.29 -12.63
N THR A 69 -1.57 -5.59 -11.44
CA THR A 69 -2.42 -6.77 -11.24
C THR A 69 -3.79 -6.57 -11.89
N GLN A 70 -4.39 -7.67 -12.36
CA GLN A 70 -5.66 -7.65 -13.10
C GLN A 70 -6.78 -6.90 -12.36
N PHE A 71 -6.83 -6.99 -11.03
CA PHE A 71 -7.82 -6.26 -10.24
C PHE A 71 -7.72 -4.75 -10.43
N TYR A 72 -6.52 -4.17 -10.39
CA TYR A 72 -6.33 -2.73 -10.51
C TYR A 72 -6.53 -2.26 -11.95
N VAL A 73 -6.10 -3.06 -12.93
CA VAL A 73 -6.37 -2.81 -14.35
C VAL A 73 -7.87 -2.81 -14.65
N ASP A 74 -8.61 -3.83 -14.19
CA ASP A 74 -10.06 -3.94 -14.44
C ASP A 74 -10.88 -2.87 -13.71
N ASN A 75 -10.35 -2.31 -12.62
CA ASN A 75 -11.04 -1.34 -11.78
C ASN A 75 -10.38 0.04 -11.84
N GLU A 76 -9.56 0.32 -12.86
CA GLU A 76 -8.77 1.56 -12.95
C GLU A 76 -9.66 2.79 -12.79
N ASP A 77 -10.68 2.94 -13.64
CA ASP A 77 -11.61 4.09 -13.62
C ASP A 77 -12.28 4.29 -12.25
N LEU A 78 -12.66 3.20 -11.59
CA LEU A 78 -13.28 3.22 -10.27
C LEU A 78 -12.29 3.64 -9.18
N LEU A 79 -11.02 3.27 -9.34
CA LEU A 79 -9.97 3.48 -8.34
C LEU A 79 -9.19 4.78 -8.55
N ILE A 80 -9.26 5.45 -9.71
CA ILE A 80 -8.55 6.71 -9.99
C ILE A 80 -8.62 7.70 -8.81
N PRO A 81 -9.80 8.06 -8.26
CA PRO A 81 -9.87 9.05 -7.18
C PRO A 81 -9.16 8.61 -5.89
N PHE A 82 -9.13 7.30 -5.65
CA PHE A 82 -8.44 6.70 -4.52
C PHE A 82 -6.93 6.68 -4.75
N LEU A 83 -6.48 6.24 -5.93
CA LEU A 83 -5.07 6.14 -6.29
C LEU A 83 -4.41 7.52 -6.39
N ASP A 84 -5.09 8.51 -6.97
CA ASP A 84 -4.60 9.89 -7.02
C ASP A 84 -4.30 10.43 -5.62
N TYR A 85 -5.23 10.27 -4.68
CA TYR A 85 -4.99 10.66 -3.30
C TYR A 85 -3.84 9.87 -2.69
N PHE A 86 -3.80 8.56 -2.94
CA PHE A 86 -2.79 7.69 -2.37
C PHE A 86 -1.37 8.07 -2.82
N GLU A 87 -1.22 8.37 -4.10
CA GLU A 87 0.02 8.83 -4.72
C GLU A 87 0.43 10.20 -4.20
N GLU A 88 -0.49 11.17 -4.15
CA GLU A 88 -0.17 12.50 -3.65
C GLU A 88 0.28 12.50 -2.19
N ASN A 89 -0.31 11.62 -1.37
CA ASN A 89 -0.10 11.65 0.08
C ASN A 89 0.96 10.66 0.59
N TRP A 90 1.13 9.48 -0.02
CA TRP A 90 1.90 8.39 0.59
C TRP A 90 3.07 7.88 -0.23
N VAL A 91 2.89 7.64 -1.54
CA VAL A 91 3.93 7.01 -2.38
C VAL A 91 4.61 7.95 -3.36
N GLY A 92 3.97 9.08 -3.70
CA GLY A 92 4.46 10.08 -4.64
C GLY A 92 4.01 9.79 -6.07
N LYS A 93 3.45 10.79 -6.76
CA LYS A 93 2.99 10.66 -8.15
C LYS A 93 4.13 10.76 -9.16
N ILE A 94 4.12 9.92 -10.20
CA ILE A 94 5.06 10.01 -11.33
C ILE A 94 4.64 11.17 -12.25
N ILE A 95 5.58 12.06 -12.56
CA ILE A 95 5.40 13.06 -13.62
C ILE A 95 5.85 12.42 -14.93
N GLU A 96 4.91 11.90 -15.71
CA GLU A 96 5.16 11.17 -16.97
C GLU A 96 6.19 11.84 -17.89
N ARG A 97 6.06 13.16 -18.08
CA ARG A 97 6.95 13.95 -18.96
C ARG A 97 8.42 13.94 -18.55
N ARG A 98 8.73 13.65 -17.28
CA ARG A 98 10.10 13.70 -16.75
C ARG A 98 10.56 12.37 -16.18
N LYS A 99 9.66 11.38 -16.04
CA LYS A 99 9.90 10.13 -15.28
C LYS A 99 10.45 10.39 -13.86
N ILE A 100 10.05 11.51 -13.26
CA ILE A 100 10.44 11.89 -11.90
C ILE A 100 9.25 11.66 -10.99
N ARG A 101 9.47 10.95 -9.88
CA ARG A 101 8.47 10.81 -8.81
C ARG A 101 8.50 12.04 -7.91
N ARG A 102 7.36 12.68 -7.71
CA ARG A 102 7.22 13.76 -6.71
C ARG A 102 7.32 13.18 -5.30
N GLN A 103 7.87 13.96 -4.38
CA GLN A 103 7.83 13.57 -2.97
C GLN A 103 6.36 13.56 -2.49
N PRO A 104 5.93 12.49 -1.78
CA PRO A 104 4.61 12.44 -1.18
C PRO A 104 4.51 13.46 -0.04
N ARG A 105 3.27 13.83 0.31
CA ARG A 105 2.99 14.70 1.46
C ARG A 105 3.52 14.11 2.78
N TYR A 106 3.43 12.80 2.94
CA TYR A 106 3.96 12.06 4.07
C TYR A 106 5.08 11.14 3.55
N GLN A 107 6.32 11.46 3.91
CA GLN A 107 7.48 10.66 3.51
C GLN A 107 7.34 9.21 4.00
N ILE A 108 7.82 8.28 3.20
CA ILE A 108 7.67 6.82 3.41
C ILE A 108 8.20 6.40 4.78
N ASP A 109 9.31 6.98 5.23
CA ASP A 109 9.92 6.72 6.54
C ASP A 109 9.04 7.10 7.74
N ILE A 110 8.03 7.96 7.56
CA ILE A 110 7.10 8.37 8.62
C ILE A 110 6.01 7.32 8.84
N TRP A 111 5.54 6.67 7.77
CA TRP A 111 4.41 5.75 7.83
C TRP A 111 4.79 4.28 7.67
N ASN A 112 6.01 4.00 7.20
CA ASN A 112 6.54 2.65 7.10
C ASN A 112 6.90 2.10 8.49
N CYS A 113 6.29 0.97 8.82
CA CYS A 113 6.38 0.23 10.06
C CYS A 113 7.40 -0.92 10.00
N HIS A 114 8.05 -1.17 8.84
CA HIS A 114 8.92 -2.34 8.60
C HIS A 114 10.06 -2.43 9.61
N TYR A 115 10.82 -1.35 9.80
CA TYR A 115 11.95 -1.33 10.72
C TYR A 115 11.54 -1.71 12.14
N SER A 116 10.44 -1.16 12.61
CA SER A 116 9.93 -1.42 13.95
C SER A 116 9.41 -2.85 14.12
N VAL A 117 8.82 -3.47 13.09
CA VAL A 117 8.51 -4.92 13.09
C VAL A 117 9.80 -5.74 13.22
N LYS A 118 10.82 -5.44 12.39
CA LYS A 118 12.10 -6.15 12.36
C LYS A 118 12.83 -6.12 13.71
N ASN A 119 12.69 -5.03 14.45
CA ASN A 119 13.34 -4.83 15.76
C ASN A 119 12.47 -5.28 16.95
N GLY A 120 11.37 -6.00 16.72
CA GLY A 120 10.52 -6.54 17.78
C GLY A 120 9.78 -5.47 18.60
N LEU A 121 9.61 -4.27 18.04
CA LEU A 121 8.76 -3.26 18.66
C LEU A 121 7.28 -3.71 18.56
N PRO A 122 6.40 -3.31 19.50
CA PRO A 122 5.06 -3.87 19.60
C PRO A 122 4.26 -3.76 18.29
N THR A 123 3.96 -4.88 17.63
CA THR A 123 3.17 -4.95 16.38
C THR A 123 2.13 -6.07 16.42
N THR A 124 1.09 -5.96 15.59
CA THR A 124 0.04 -7.00 15.41
C THR A 124 0.22 -7.70 14.07
N ASN A 125 0.54 -8.99 14.10
CA ASN A 125 1.00 -9.82 12.97
C ASN A 125 -0.10 -10.17 11.93
N ASN A 126 -1.39 -10.04 12.28
CA ASN A 126 -2.50 -10.59 11.46
C ASN A 126 -2.64 -9.97 10.06
N ALA A 127 -2.31 -8.68 9.90
CA ALA A 127 -2.41 -8.00 8.60
C ALA A 127 -1.28 -8.41 7.65
N VAL A 128 -0.07 -8.61 8.19
CA VAL A 128 1.12 -9.01 7.42
C VAL A 128 0.98 -10.46 6.93
N GLU A 129 0.50 -11.36 7.78
CA GLU A 129 0.23 -12.75 7.37
C GLU A 129 -0.87 -12.84 6.30
N GLY A 130 -1.91 -12.01 6.41
CA GLY A 130 -2.95 -11.90 5.40
C GLY A 130 -2.39 -11.41 4.07
N TRP A 131 -1.47 -10.44 4.09
CA TRP A 131 -0.77 -9.97 2.91
C TRP A 131 0.14 -11.04 2.30
N HIS A 132 1.01 -11.71 3.08
CA HIS A 132 1.88 -12.76 2.54
C HIS A 132 1.09 -13.85 1.81
N ARG A 133 -0.06 -14.26 2.38
CA ARG A 133 -0.96 -15.24 1.75
C ARG A 133 -1.62 -14.70 0.48
N GLY A 134 -2.13 -13.46 0.51
CA GLY A 134 -2.77 -12.83 -0.66
C GLY A 134 -1.80 -12.53 -1.80
N PHE A 135 -0.65 -11.94 -1.47
CA PHE A 135 0.41 -11.60 -2.43
C PHE A 135 1.00 -12.86 -3.09
N ALA A 136 1.32 -13.91 -2.32
CA ALA A 136 1.77 -15.18 -2.88
C ALA A 136 0.73 -15.82 -3.83
N SER A 137 -0.56 -15.67 -3.51
CA SER A 137 -1.64 -16.13 -4.39
C SER A 137 -1.71 -15.34 -5.70
N ILE A 138 -1.53 -14.01 -5.66
CA ILE A 138 -1.61 -13.15 -6.85
C ILE A 138 -0.41 -13.38 -7.77
N ILE A 139 0.80 -13.40 -7.20
CA ILE A 139 2.03 -13.68 -7.94
C ILE A 139 2.02 -15.12 -8.50
N GLY A 140 1.55 -16.09 -7.71
CA GLY A 140 1.33 -17.46 -8.18
C GLY A 140 0.41 -17.47 -9.42
N SER A 141 -0.76 -16.83 -9.34
CA SER A 141 -1.70 -16.72 -10.46
C SER A 141 -1.10 -15.99 -11.67
N TYR A 142 -0.30 -14.94 -11.48
CA TYR A 142 0.34 -14.22 -12.58
C TYR A 142 1.40 -15.08 -13.30
N TYR A 143 2.22 -15.82 -12.56
CA TYR A 143 3.17 -16.78 -13.17
C TYR A 143 2.46 -17.96 -13.84
N PHE A 144 1.34 -18.43 -13.29
CA PHE A 144 0.53 -19.48 -13.92
C PHE A 144 -0.18 -19.00 -15.18
N ILE A 145 -0.62 -17.74 -15.29
CA ILE A 145 -1.30 -17.24 -16.49
C ILE A 145 -0.30 -16.92 -17.61
N ASN A 146 0.87 -16.38 -17.30
CA ASN A 146 1.87 -16.00 -18.30
C ASN A 146 2.67 -17.18 -18.89
N ASN A 147 2.61 -18.39 -18.30
CA ASN A 147 3.27 -19.59 -18.84
C ASN A 147 2.37 -20.44 -19.77
N TYR A 148 1.12 -20.05 -20.01
CA TYR A 148 0.20 -20.76 -20.92
C TYR A 148 -0.08 -20.01 -22.24
N TYR A 149 0.63 -18.90 -22.50
CA TYR A 149 0.49 -18.08 -23.72
C TYR A 149 1.81 -17.85 -24.48
N LEU A 150 2.79 -18.74 -24.35
CA LEU A 150 3.98 -18.82 -25.24
C LEU A 150 4.10 -20.19 -25.90
#